data_AF-F3FXA2-F1
#
_entry.id   AF-F3FXA2-F1
#
_cell.length_a   1.000
_cell.length_b   1.000
_cell.length_c   1.000
_cell.angle_alpha   90.00
_cell.angle_beta   90.00
_cell.angle_gamma   90.00
#
_symmetry.space_group_name_H-M   'P 1'
#
loop_
_entity.id
_entity.type
_entity.pdbx_description
1 polymer ?
#
loop_
_entity_poly.entity_id
_entity_poly.type
_entity_poly.pdbx_seq_one_letter_code
_entity_poly.pdbx_strand_id
1 'polypeptide(L)' 'AGLSADVRVLFGQPTLAALAAAVGGGIEIEVPANGIPEGCKHITPDMLTLTTLDQASIERIVAGVPGGAAN' A
#
# COMPACT_ATOMS: atom_id res chain seq x y z
N ALA A 1 -12.57 12.97 3.09
CA ALA A 1 -13.11 11.69 2.58
C ALA A 1 -12.73 11.60 1.10
N GLY A 2 -11.95 10.59 0.72
CA GLY A 2 -11.50 10.38 -0.66
C GLY A 2 -12.46 9.46 -1.41
N LEU A 3 -12.82 9.81 -2.64
CA LEU A 3 -13.71 9.03 -3.48
C LEU A 3 -12.89 7.96 -4.21
N SER A 4 -13.02 6.68 -3.81
CA SER A 4 -12.35 5.57 -4.50
C SER A 4 -13.29 5.04 -5.59
N ALA A 5 -12.97 5.33 -6.86
CA ALA A 5 -13.70 4.83 -8.03
C ALA A 5 -12.79 3.95 -8.87
N ASP A 6 -13.28 2.78 -9.30
CA ASP A 6 -12.55 1.90 -10.21
C ASP A 6 -12.41 2.58 -11.58
N VAL A 7 -11.18 2.66 -12.10
CA VAL A 7 -10.85 3.29 -13.40
C VAL A 7 -11.67 2.68 -14.55
N ARG A 8 -12.05 1.40 -14.45
CA ARG A 8 -12.84 0.72 -15.49
C ARG A 8 -14.30 1.19 -15.54
N VAL A 9 -14.83 1.74 -14.45
CA VAL A 9 -16.20 2.29 -14.38
C VAL A 9 -16.25 3.71 -14.96
N LEU A 10 -15.23 4.53 -14.71
CA LEU A 10 -15.10 5.88 -15.25
C LEU A 10 -15.17 5.94 -16.79
N PHE A 11 -14.60 4.94 -17.47
CA PHE A 11 -14.58 4.88 -18.94
C PHE A 11 -15.73 4.09 -19.56
N GLY A 12 -16.58 3.42 -18.75
CA GLY A 12 -17.65 2.54 -19.23
C GLY A 12 -19.07 3.06 -19.06
N GLN A 13 -19.30 4.14 -18.29
CA GLN A 13 -20.65 4.57 -17.91
C GLN A 13 -20.86 6.08 -18.14
N PRO A 14 -21.66 6.49 -19.15
CA PRO A 14 -21.79 7.90 -19.53
C PRO A 14 -22.77 8.70 -18.64
N THR A 15 -22.98 8.32 -17.38
CA THR A 15 -23.90 9.03 -16.47
C THR A 15 -23.38 9.12 -15.03
N LEU A 16 -23.58 10.29 -14.40
CA LEU A 16 -23.20 10.58 -13.01
C LEU A 16 -23.80 9.61 -11.99
N ALA A 17 -25.03 9.12 -12.23
CA ALA A 17 -25.73 8.21 -11.31
C ALA A 17 -25.06 6.83 -11.23
N ALA A 18 -24.48 6.36 -12.34
CA ALA A 18 -23.82 5.06 -12.39
C ALA A 18 -22.40 5.12 -11.78
N LEU A 19 -21.68 6.24 -11.98
CA LEU A 19 -20.43 6.53 -11.28
C LEU A 19 -20.64 6.60 -9.75
N ALA A 20 -21.72 7.23 -9.29
CA ALA A 20 -22.07 7.29 -7.87
C ALA A 20 -22.40 5.92 -7.26
N ALA A 21 -22.89 4.95 -8.06
CA ALA A 21 -23.16 3.59 -7.60
C ALA A 21 -21.90 2.71 -7.52
N ALA A 22 -20.88 2.99 -8.33
CA ALA A 22 -19.58 2.31 -8.27
C ALA A 22 -18.68 2.87 -7.16
N VAL A 23 -18.88 4.14 -6.82
CA VAL A 23 -18.30 4.80 -5.65
C VAL A 23 -19.06 4.33 -4.41
N GLY A 24 -18.54 3.31 -3.74
CA GLY A 24 -19.16 2.78 -2.52
C GLY A 24 -19.00 1.28 -2.33
N GLY A 25 -18.40 0.58 -3.29
CA GLY A 25 -18.13 -0.87 -3.20
C GLY A 25 -16.67 -1.24 -2.92
N GLY A 26 -15.77 -0.26 -2.71
CA GLY A 26 -14.40 -0.55 -2.30
C GLY A 26 -14.41 -1.05 -0.86
N ILE A 27 -13.77 -2.19 -0.60
CA ILE A 27 -13.47 -2.60 0.78
C ILE A 27 -12.66 -1.45 1.39
N GLU A 28 -13.23 -0.77 2.38
CA GLU A 28 -12.52 0.23 3.18
C GLU A 28 -11.56 -0.54 4.09
N ILE A 29 -10.42 -0.94 3.51
CA ILE A 29 -9.35 -1.60 4.25
C ILE A 29 -8.70 -0.50 5.08
N GLU A 30 -8.76 -0.63 6.40
CA GLU A 30 -7.98 0.21 7.31
C GLU A 30 -6.49 -0.05 7.02
N VAL A 31 -5.85 0.87 6.29
CA VAL A 31 -4.44 0.78 5.96
C VAL A 31 -3.64 1.20 7.19
N PRO A 32 -2.86 0.30 7.81
CA PRO A 32 -2.03 0.68 8.94
C PRO A 32 -0.95 1.67 8.48
N ALA A 33 -0.55 2.55 9.39
CA ALA A 33 0.52 3.51 9.11
C ALA A 33 1.82 2.80 8.70
N ASN A 34 2.60 3.45 7.84
CA ASN A 34 3.94 2.95 7.50
C ASN A 34 4.83 3.04 8.75
N GLY A 35 5.37 1.90 9.18
CA GLY A 35 6.27 1.81 10.32
C GLY A 35 7.73 2.14 10.00
N ILE A 36 8.08 2.42 8.74
CA ILE A 36 9.45 2.70 8.28
C ILE A 36 9.71 4.21 8.20
N PRO A 37 10.54 4.79 9.09
CA PRO A 37 10.91 6.20 9.04
C PRO A 37 11.71 6.56 7.77
N GLU A 38 11.65 7.83 7.38
CA GLU A 38 12.49 8.36 6.31
C GLU A 38 13.99 8.20 6.63
N GLY A 39 14.79 7.78 5.66
CA GLY A 39 16.22 7.55 5.84
C GLY A 39 16.56 6.37 6.77
N CYS A 40 15.61 5.49 7.07
CA CYS A 40 15.85 4.26 7.80
C CYS A 40 16.93 3.43 7.09
N LYS A 41 17.96 2.99 7.81
CA LYS A 41 19.06 2.19 7.25
C LYS A 41 18.98 0.70 7.61
N HIS A 42 18.02 0.34 8.45
CA HIS A 42 17.87 -1.02 8.95
C HIS A 42 16.40 -1.28 9.32
N ILE A 43 15.76 -2.16 8.55
CA ILE A 43 14.36 -2.54 8.75
C ILE A 43 14.29 -3.71 9.74
N THR A 44 13.39 -3.61 10.71
CA THR A 44 13.08 -4.67 11.67
C THR A 44 11.66 -5.23 11.45
N PRO A 45 11.35 -6.46 11.90
CA PRO A 45 10.03 -7.06 11.74
C PRO A 45 8.88 -6.19 12.24
N ASP A 46 9.04 -5.51 13.38
CA ASP A 46 7.98 -4.69 14.00
C ASP A 46 7.59 -3.47 13.16
N MET A 47 8.41 -3.11 12.16
CA MET A 47 8.16 -1.99 11.24
C MET A 47 7.27 -2.39 10.07
N LEU A 48 7.11 -3.70 9.81
CA LEU A 48 6.37 -4.24 8.67
C LEU A 48 4.89 -4.38 9.01
N THR A 49 4.15 -3.29 8.88
CA THR A 49 2.73 -3.24 9.26
C THR A 49 1.79 -3.96 8.28
N LEU A 50 2.28 -4.31 7.09
CA LEU A 50 1.51 -4.95 6.03
C LEU A 50 1.89 -6.42 5.79
N THR A 51 2.94 -6.93 6.43
CA THR A 51 3.43 -8.30 6.22
C THR A 51 4.26 -8.78 7.40
N THR A 52 4.38 -10.09 7.57
CA THR A 52 5.23 -10.69 8.60
C THR A 52 6.46 -11.29 7.94
N LEU A 53 7.65 -10.75 8.26
CA LEU A 53 8.94 -11.32 7.86
C LEU A 53 9.84 -11.42 9.09
N ASP A 54 10.64 -12.49 9.15
CA ASP A 54 11.74 -12.56 10.11
C ASP A 54 12.92 -11.68 9.66
N GLN A 55 13.80 -11.34 10.61
CA GLN A 55 14.96 -10.49 10.37
C GLN A 55 15.88 -11.05 9.27
N ALA A 56 16.08 -12.37 9.22
CA ALA A 56 16.95 -13.01 8.23
C ALA A 56 16.42 -12.87 6.80
N SER A 57 15.10 -12.91 6.63
CA SER A 57 14.43 -12.73 5.35
C SER A 57 14.47 -11.28 4.91
N ILE A 58 14.31 -10.33 5.84
CA ILE A 58 14.49 -8.89 5.57
C ILE A 58 15.93 -8.63 5.08
N GLU A 59 16.93 -9.16 5.78
CA GLU A 59 18.34 -8.98 5.41
C GLU A 59 18.66 -9.58 4.04
N ARG A 60 18.11 -10.76 3.73
CA ARG A 60 18.26 -11.38 2.41
C ARG A 60 17.69 -10.49 1.30
N ILE A 61 16.54 -9.88 1.54
CA ILE A 61 15.91 -8.96 0.57
C ILE A 61 16.77 -7.70 0.43
N VAL A 62 17.15 -7.07 1.54
CA VAL A 62 17.97 -5.84 1.56
C VAL A 62 19.30 -6.05 0.85
N ALA A 63 19.95 -7.21 1.00
CA ALA A 63 21.19 -7.54 0.32
C ALA A 63 21.06 -7.60 -1.22
N GLY A 64 19.84 -7.82 -1.72
CA GLY A 64 19.53 -7.82 -3.16
C GLY A 64 19.19 -6.44 -3.73
N VAL A 65 19.02 -5.42 -2.89
CA VAL A 65 18.61 -4.07 -3.32
C VAL A 65 19.83 -3.15 -3.43
N PRO A 66 20.14 -2.60 -4.62
CA PRO A 66 21.17 -1.56 -4.76
C PRO A 66 20.79 -0.33 -3.93
N GLY A 67 21.63 0.04 -2.96
CA GLY A 67 21.31 1.11 -1.99
C GLY A 67 20.80 0.60 -0.62
N GLY A 68 20.56 -0.70 -0.49
CA GLY A 68 20.20 -1.35 0.78
C GLY A 68 18.81 -0.96 1.28
N ALA A 69 18.66 -0.83 2.60
CA ALA A 69 17.38 -0.59 3.26
C ALA A 69 16.96 0.90 3.28
N ALA A 70 17.74 1.79 2.66
CA ALA A 70 17.47 3.22 2.65
C ALA A 70 16.17 3.53 1.90
N ASN A 71 15.19 4.11 2.63
CA ASN A 71 13.94 4.66 2.09
C ASN A 71 14.09 6.17 1.85
#